data_AF-A0A8S8XXC9-F1
#
_entry.id   AF-A0A8S8XXC9-F1
#
_cell.length_a   1.000
_cell.length_b   1.000
_cell.length_c   1.000
_cell.angle_alpha   90.00
_cell.angle_beta   90.00
_cell.angle_gamma   90.00
#
_symmetry.space_group_name_H-M   'P 1'
#
loop_
_entity.id
_entity.type
_entity.pdbx_description
1 polymer ?
#
loop_
_entity_poly.entity_id
_entity_poly.type
_entity_poly.pdbx_seq_one_letter_code
_entity_poly.pdbx_strand_id
1 'polypeptide(L)'
;MRVFAFIVVLLMLPLASAISDLSIYSEAKFSSQDEAPILVEWFHGAGDESQVEDLREMDRDGEITLLHWRTGADNEGGNLPSDDADARHMYHSFTTTPAVAVDGYPENISDIEPEIRQNEVSIDWTIQLIGSSEVELLNITATWTNPKELNGATQMHIFIIETNAIDDMGREVPNLVRDWSPSSSLNFAANGTNNWNETITRDHLVGAGIELDDASFADKYEVMLILIGGFEDEKTNRVLSIQREQMPTYWQSVDQGAILDSCHSFACSNCFDRLHCDG
;
A
#
# COMPACT_ATOMS: atom_id res chain seq x y z
N MET A 1 -3.62 -44.92 -48.65
CA MET A 1 -2.63 -44.32 -47.70
C MET A 1 -2.20 -42.91 -48.14
N ARG A 2 -3.13 -42.00 -48.46
CA ARG A 2 -2.80 -40.60 -48.78
C ARG A 2 -3.65 -39.56 -48.04
N VAL A 3 -4.59 -40.01 -47.21
CA VAL A 3 -5.49 -39.13 -46.44
C VAL A 3 -5.05 -39.01 -44.96
N PHE A 4 -4.15 -39.89 -44.49
CA PHE A 4 -3.68 -39.87 -43.10
C PHE A 4 -2.53 -38.88 -42.82
N ALA A 5 -1.91 -38.32 -43.85
CA ALA A 5 -0.75 -37.43 -43.69
C ALA A 5 -1.13 -35.98 -43.33
N PHE A 6 -2.38 -35.57 -43.54
CA PHE A 6 -2.81 -34.19 -43.26
C PHE A 6 -3.16 -33.93 -41.78
N ILE A 7 -3.47 -34.98 -41.00
CA ILE A 7 -3.86 -34.82 -39.58
C ILE A 7 -2.63 -34.65 -38.67
N VAL A 8 -1.47 -35.17 -39.06
CA VAL A 8 -0.25 -35.09 -38.23
C VAL A 8 0.45 -33.71 -38.33
N VAL A 9 0.24 -32.96 -39.42
CA VAL A 9 0.84 -31.63 -39.58
C VAL A 9 0.11 -30.56 -38.74
N LEU A 10 -1.19 -30.76 -38.43
CA LEU A 10 -1.94 -29.84 -37.58
C LEU A 10 -1.57 -29.94 -36.09
N LEU A 11 -0.94 -31.04 -35.67
CA LEU A 11 -0.46 -31.27 -34.29
C LEU A 11 0.97 -30.76 -34.04
N MET A 12 1.61 -30.18 -35.06
CA MET A 12 2.94 -29.56 -34.99
C MET A 12 2.85 -28.03 -35.12
N LEU A 13 1.68 -27.44 -34.89
CA LEU A 13 1.63 -26.01 -34.60
C LEU A 13 2.25 -25.84 -33.21
N PRO A 14 3.31 -25.03 -33.05
CA PRO A 14 3.67 -24.56 -31.73
C PRO A 14 2.41 -23.89 -31.20
N LEU A 15 1.87 -24.40 -30.09
CA LEU A 15 1.06 -23.58 -29.20
C LEU A 15 1.95 -22.38 -28.92
N ALA A 16 1.71 -21.28 -29.63
CA ALA A 16 2.29 -20.01 -29.30
C ALA A 16 1.86 -19.80 -27.85
N SER A 17 2.80 -20.03 -26.94
CA SER A 17 2.69 -19.63 -25.56
C SER A 17 2.21 -18.19 -25.61
N ALA A 18 1.07 -17.94 -24.96
CA ALA A 18 0.71 -16.59 -24.60
C ALA A 18 1.90 -16.06 -23.80
N ILE A 19 2.77 -15.29 -24.46
CA ILE A 19 3.67 -14.40 -23.77
C ILE A 19 2.68 -13.36 -23.22
N SER A 20 2.29 -13.52 -21.96
CA SER A 20 1.61 -12.43 -21.26
C SER A 20 2.62 -11.29 -21.25
N ASP A 21 2.41 -10.31 -22.11
CA ASP A 21 3.24 -9.11 -22.17
C ASP A 21 2.80 -8.23 -21.00
N LEU A 22 3.21 -8.65 -19.79
CA LEU A 22 2.98 -7.88 -18.57
C LEU A 22 3.76 -6.58 -18.69
N SER A 23 3.04 -5.48 -18.64
CA SER A 23 3.59 -4.14 -18.71
C SER A 23 3.20 -3.35 -17.47
N ILE A 24 3.96 -2.31 -17.16
CA ILE A 24 3.58 -1.38 -16.09
C ILE A 24 2.35 -0.61 -16.59
N TYR A 25 1.22 -0.86 -15.96
CA TYR A 25 -0.07 -0.25 -16.25
C TYR A 25 -0.16 1.14 -15.60
N SER A 26 0.39 1.26 -14.38
CA SER A 26 0.45 2.51 -13.62
C SER A 26 1.65 2.50 -12.65
N GLU A 27 2.30 3.65 -12.44
CA GLU A 27 3.45 3.79 -11.54
C GLU A 27 3.42 5.14 -10.81
N ALA A 28 3.78 5.13 -9.53
CA ALA A 28 4.16 6.34 -8.81
C ALA A 28 5.40 6.09 -7.94
N LYS A 29 6.24 7.12 -7.88
CA LYS A 29 7.48 7.16 -7.10
C LYS A 29 7.35 8.21 -6.01
N PHE A 30 7.76 7.83 -4.82
CA PHE A 30 7.57 8.62 -3.62
C PHE A 30 8.92 8.77 -2.92
N SER A 31 9.22 10.00 -2.52
CA SER A 31 10.32 10.27 -1.61
C SER A 31 9.85 10.16 -0.18
N SER A 32 10.74 9.76 0.71
CA SER A 32 10.42 9.66 2.14
C SER A 32 9.84 10.96 2.69
N GLN A 33 8.77 10.86 3.47
CA GLN A 33 8.35 11.96 4.34
C GLN A 33 9.31 12.08 5.54
N ASP A 34 9.53 13.30 6.02
CA ASP A 34 10.45 13.58 7.14
C ASP A 34 9.84 13.29 8.51
N GLU A 35 8.53 13.46 8.63
CA GLU A 35 7.77 13.26 9.88
C GLU A 35 6.43 12.60 9.59
N ALA A 36 5.89 11.92 10.61
CA ALA A 36 4.59 11.28 10.56
C ALA A 36 3.90 11.37 11.93
N PRO A 37 2.58 11.52 11.98
CA PRO A 37 1.81 11.29 13.19
C PRO A 37 1.94 9.83 13.65
N ILE A 38 1.84 9.57 14.96
CA ILE A 38 1.86 8.21 15.52
C ILE A 38 0.84 7.29 14.84
N LEU A 39 1.18 6.01 14.75
CA LEU A 39 0.27 4.99 14.24
C LEU A 39 -0.73 4.59 15.32
N VAL A 40 -2.02 4.65 15.03
CA VAL A 40 -3.10 4.14 15.88
C VAL A 40 -3.84 3.04 15.12
N GLU A 41 -3.73 1.81 15.60
CA GLU A 41 -4.46 0.66 15.08
C GLU A 41 -5.68 0.38 15.96
N TRP A 42 -6.89 0.63 15.43
CA TRP A 42 -8.15 0.43 16.12
C TRP A 42 -8.80 -0.91 15.74
N PHE A 43 -9.00 -1.78 16.73
CA PHE A 43 -9.72 -3.05 16.56
C PHE A 43 -11.14 -2.87 17.06
N HIS A 44 -12.09 -2.94 16.13
CA HIS A 44 -13.50 -2.66 16.39
C HIS A 44 -14.15 -3.64 17.37
N GLY A 45 -15.08 -3.14 18.18
CA GLY A 45 -15.89 -3.94 19.09
C GLY A 45 -17.23 -3.27 19.39
N ALA A 46 -18.11 -3.98 20.11
CA ALA A 46 -19.44 -3.45 20.41
C ALA A 46 -19.39 -2.18 21.27
N GLY A 47 -20.11 -1.13 20.84
CA GLY A 47 -20.24 0.11 21.60
C GLY A 47 -19.07 1.09 21.46
N ASP A 48 -18.27 0.96 20.38
CA ASP A 48 -17.08 1.77 20.14
C ASP A 48 -17.35 3.07 19.35
N GLU A 49 -18.61 3.37 19.03
CA GLU A 49 -18.96 4.40 18.05
C GLU A 49 -18.47 5.80 18.45
N SER A 50 -18.49 6.13 19.75
CA SER A 50 -17.96 7.41 20.23
C SER A 50 -16.45 7.54 20.07
N GLN A 51 -15.71 6.49 20.41
CA GLN A 51 -14.25 6.48 20.33
C GLN A 51 -13.79 6.52 18.88
N VAL A 52 -14.48 5.80 18.01
CA VAL A 52 -14.23 5.81 16.58
C VAL A 52 -14.40 7.22 16.01
N GLU A 53 -15.44 7.95 16.39
CA GLU A 53 -15.64 9.32 15.89
C GLU A 53 -14.55 10.28 16.36
N ASP A 54 -14.14 10.19 17.63
CA ASP A 54 -13.05 11.00 18.17
C ASP A 54 -11.73 10.71 17.42
N LEU A 55 -11.40 9.44 17.18
CA LEU A 55 -10.21 9.04 16.43
C LEU A 55 -10.24 9.49 14.97
N ARG A 56 -11.41 9.43 14.32
CA ARG A 56 -11.59 9.92 12.95
C ARG A 56 -11.35 11.41 12.84
N GLU A 57 -11.78 12.18 13.84
CA GLU A 57 -11.49 13.61 13.90
C GLU A 57 -10.00 13.87 14.03
N MET A 58 -9.29 13.13 14.91
CA MET A 58 -7.84 13.24 15.06
C MET A 58 -7.07 12.86 13.77
N ASP A 59 -7.45 11.79 13.07
CA ASP A 59 -6.84 11.40 11.78
C ASP A 59 -7.08 12.45 10.70
N ARG A 60 -8.31 12.95 10.58
CA ARG A 60 -8.67 14.01 9.63
C ARG A 60 -7.89 15.30 9.87
N ASP A 61 -7.67 15.63 11.14
CA ASP A 61 -6.94 16.83 11.54
C ASP A 61 -5.40 16.64 11.45
N GLY A 62 -4.95 15.44 11.06
CA GLY A 62 -3.54 15.09 10.85
C GLY A 62 -2.75 14.86 12.13
N GLU A 63 -3.45 14.58 13.24
CA GLU A 63 -2.87 14.42 14.57
C GLU A 63 -2.41 12.99 14.86
N ILE A 64 -3.01 12.01 14.18
CA ILE A 64 -2.66 10.59 14.23
C ILE A 64 -2.74 9.98 12.82
N THR A 65 -2.15 8.81 12.66
CA THR A 65 -2.34 7.94 11.49
C THR A 65 -3.22 6.77 11.90
N LEU A 66 -4.49 6.77 11.50
CA LEU A 66 -5.48 5.80 11.97
C LEU A 66 -5.69 4.64 11.00
N LEU A 67 -5.61 3.42 11.53
CA LEU A 67 -5.96 2.17 10.85
C LEU A 67 -7.16 1.51 11.53
N HIS A 68 -8.14 1.07 10.73
CA HIS A 68 -9.29 0.34 11.22
C HIS A 68 -9.22 -1.15 10.90
N TRP A 69 -9.40 -1.98 11.93
CA TRP A 69 -9.41 -3.43 11.86
C TRP A 69 -10.77 -3.99 12.26
N ARG A 70 -11.38 -4.76 11.36
CA ARG A 70 -12.70 -5.37 11.56
C ARG A 70 -12.55 -6.86 11.91
N THR A 71 -12.27 -7.13 13.18
CA THR A 71 -12.17 -8.51 13.69
C THR A 71 -13.55 -9.18 13.72
N GLY A 72 -13.61 -10.47 13.39
CA GLY A 72 -14.86 -11.26 13.47
C GLY A 72 -15.99 -10.80 12.53
N ALA A 73 -15.68 -10.00 11.50
CA ALA A 73 -16.67 -9.45 10.55
C ALA A 73 -17.50 -10.52 9.83
N ASP A 74 -16.96 -11.72 9.65
CA ASP A 74 -17.68 -12.91 9.13
C ASP A 74 -18.95 -13.25 9.93
N ASN A 75 -18.99 -12.91 11.22
CA ASN A 75 -20.11 -13.19 12.10
C ASN A 75 -21.09 -12.01 12.23
N GLU A 76 -20.72 -10.84 11.71
CA GLU A 76 -21.52 -9.61 11.82
C GLU A 76 -22.39 -9.34 10.59
N GLY A 77 -22.19 -10.07 9.49
CA GLY A 77 -23.01 -9.96 8.27
C GLY A 77 -22.65 -8.77 7.37
N GLY A 78 -21.48 -8.15 7.56
CA GLY A 78 -20.98 -7.05 6.74
C GLY A 78 -20.14 -7.46 5.53
N ASN A 79 -19.74 -8.74 5.45
CA ASN A 79 -18.92 -9.31 4.36
C ASN A 79 -17.57 -8.58 4.13
N LEU A 80 -17.01 -7.99 5.17
CA LEU A 80 -15.63 -7.51 5.16
C LEU A 80 -14.71 -8.67 5.54
N PRO A 81 -13.57 -8.86 4.87
CA PRO A 81 -12.60 -9.89 5.24
C PRO A 81 -12.06 -9.60 6.65
N SER A 82 -11.99 -10.65 7.49
CA SER A 82 -11.50 -10.53 8.88
C SER A 82 -10.23 -11.32 9.17
N ASP A 83 -9.74 -12.16 8.26
CA ASP A 83 -8.61 -13.07 8.52
C ASP A 83 -7.34 -12.31 9.00
N ASP A 84 -6.95 -11.25 8.29
CA ASP A 84 -5.79 -10.43 8.68
C ASP A 84 -6.07 -9.59 9.94
N ALA A 85 -7.30 -9.12 10.11
CA ALA A 85 -7.69 -8.39 11.32
C ALA A 85 -7.59 -9.27 12.57
N ASP A 86 -8.07 -10.51 12.48
CA ASP A 86 -8.00 -11.50 13.56
C ASP A 86 -6.54 -11.93 13.80
N ALA A 87 -5.74 -12.13 12.74
CA ALA A 87 -4.32 -12.43 12.86
C ALA A 87 -3.53 -11.29 13.51
N ARG A 88 -3.80 -10.03 13.14
CA ARG A 88 -3.16 -8.84 13.72
C ARG A 88 -3.61 -8.63 15.17
N HIS A 89 -4.88 -8.85 15.48
CA HIS A 89 -5.40 -8.81 16.85
C HIS A 89 -4.67 -9.81 17.76
N MET A 90 -4.48 -11.04 17.25
CA MET A 90 -3.68 -12.07 17.92
C MET A 90 -2.20 -11.71 18.02
N TYR A 91 -1.61 -11.09 16.99
CA TYR A 91 -0.22 -10.62 17.00
C TYR A 91 0.04 -9.69 18.19
N HIS A 92 -0.89 -8.80 18.50
CA HIS A 92 -0.83 -7.92 19.67
C HIS A 92 -1.22 -8.60 20.99
N SER A 93 -1.59 -9.88 20.97
CA SER A 93 -2.07 -10.63 22.14
C SER A 93 -3.32 -10.02 22.78
N PHE A 94 -4.14 -9.32 22.01
CA PHE A 94 -5.44 -8.87 22.49
C PHE A 94 -6.36 -10.08 22.72
N THR A 95 -7.26 -9.94 23.69
CA THR A 95 -8.24 -11.00 24.04
C THR A 95 -9.68 -10.53 23.99
N THR A 96 -9.88 -9.23 23.81
CA THR A 96 -11.18 -8.56 23.75
C THR A 96 -11.15 -7.44 22.73
N THR A 97 -12.32 -7.01 22.28
CA THR A 97 -12.51 -5.77 21.54
C THR A 97 -13.57 -4.89 22.22
N PRO A 98 -13.55 -3.55 22.04
CA PRO A 98 -12.56 -2.80 21.27
C PRO A 98 -11.16 -2.85 21.90
N ALA A 99 -10.13 -2.71 21.08
CA ALA A 99 -8.74 -2.67 21.50
C ALA A 99 -7.94 -1.71 20.62
N VAL A 100 -6.81 -1.22 21.14
CA VAL A 100 -5.95 -0.29 20.42
C VAL A 100 -4.49 -0.69 20.55
N ALA A 101 -3.75 -0.59 19.46
CA ALA A 101 -2.30 -0.55 19.48
C ALA A 101 -1.82 0.82 18.99
N VAL A 102 -0.81 1.38 19.67
CA VAL A 102 -0.13 2.61 19.26
C VAL A 102 1.31 2.25 18.90
N ASP A 103 1.74 2.63 17.69
CA ASP A 103 3.07 2.35 17.15
C ASP A 103 3.48 0.86 17.22
N GLY A 104 2.50 -0.02 17.04
CA GLY A 104 2.67 -1.47 17.07
C GLY A 104 2.63 -2.11 18.46
N TYR A 105 2.34 -1.36 19.53
CA TYR A 105 2.24 -1.88 20.90
C TYR A 105 0.83 -1.74 21.47
N PRO A 106 0.33 -2.76 22.18
CA PRO A 106 -0.92 -2.67 22.95
C PRO A 106 -0.94 -1.47 23.90
N GLU A 107 -2.00 -0.66 23.85
CA GLU A 107 -2.19 0.48 24.74
C GLU A 107 -3.61 0.53 25.31
N ASN A 108 -3.83 1.40 26.31
CA ASN A 108 -5.20 1.69 26.75
C ASN A 108 -5.84 2.75 25.85
N ILE A 109 -7.13 2.57 25.56
CA ILE A 109 -7.92 3.50 24.75
C ILE A 109 -7.91 4.93 25.33
N SER A 110 -7.86 5.07 26.65
CA SER A 110 -7.81 6.38 27.32
C SER A 110 -6.48 7.12 27.18
N ASP A 111 -5.42 6.42 26.76
CA ASP A 111 -4.05 6.90 26.81
C ASP A 111 -3.55 7.33 25.41
N ILE A 112 -4.44 7.34 24.42
CA ILE A 112 -4.14 7.81 23.06
C ILE A 112 -3.93 9.33 23.12
N GLU A 113 -2.68 9.75 22.97
CA GLU A 113 -2.29 11.15 22.88
C GLU A 113 -1.68 11.43 21.52
N PRO A 114 -2.15 12.45 20.78
CA PRO A 114 -1.61 12.77 19.46
C PRO A 114 -0.16 13.26 19.56
N GLU A 115 0.67 12.80 18.65
CA GLU A 115 2.08 13.17 18.57
C GLU A 115 2.57 13.04 17.12
N ILE A 116 3.33 14.04 16.66
CA ILE A 116 4.05 13.98 15.38
C ILE A 116 5.51 13.68 15.68
N ARG A 117 6.05 12.65 15.02
CA ARG A 117 7.42 12.17 15.21
C ARG A 117 8.23 12.26 13.93
N GLN A 118 9.52 12.51 14.08
CA GLN A 118 10.46 12.45 12.96
C GLN A 118 10.71 10.99 12.57
N ASN A 119 10.70 10.72 11.26
CA ASN A 119 11.13 9.45 10.73
C ASN A 119 12.64 9.32 10.94
N GLU A 120 13.06 8.27 11.65
CA GLU A 120 14.46 7.97 11.91
C GLU A 120 15.13 7.23 10.74
N VAL A 121 14.32 6.60 9.89
CA VAL A 121 14.75 5.95 8.66
C VAL A 121 14.00 6.56 7.47
N SER A 122 14.75 7.13 6.53
CA SER A 122 14.22 7.68 5.28
C SER A 122 14.04 6.55 4.26
N ILE A 123 12.82 6.37 3.76
CA ILE A 123 12.47 5.30 2.82
C ILE A 123 11.89 5.90 1.54
N ASP A 124 12.64 5.80 0.45
CA ASP A 124 12.12 6.10 -0.88
C ASP A 124 11.47 4.85 -1.45
N TRP A 125 10.33 4.98 -2.12
CA TRP A 125 9.55 3.82 -2.54
C TRP A 125 8.73 4.07 -3.81
N THR A 126 8.21 2.99 -4.37
CA THR A 126 7.49 3.00 -5.64
C THR A 126 6.37 1.97 -5.59
N ILE A 127 5.19 2.37 -6.06
CA ILE A 127 4.05 1.48 -6.30
C ILE A 127 3.92 1.31 -7.81
N GLN A 128 3.84 0.06 -8.26
CA GLN A 128 3.59 -0.29 -9.65
C GLN A 128 2.40 -1.24 -9.73
N LEU A 129 1.45 -0.89 -10.59
CA LEU A 129 0.37 -1.78 -11.02
C LEU A 129 0.77 -2.36 -12.37
N ILE A 130 0.92 -3.68 -12.44
CA ILE A 130 1.47 -4.38 -13.60
C ILE A 130 0.38 -5.30 -14.16
N GLY A 131 0.20 -5.25 -15.48
CA GLY A 131 -0.89 -5.96 -16.14
C GLY A 131 -0.81 -5.90 -17.66
N SER A 132 -1.79 -6.50 -18.30
CA SER A 132 -1.95 -6.53 -19.76
C SER A 132 -3.22 -5.80 -20.19
N SER A 133 -4.39 -6.31 -19.82
CA SER A 133 -5.69 -5.62 -19.94
C SER A 133 -6.21 -5.11 -18.61
N GLU A 134 -5.84 -5.78 -17.53
CA GLU A 134 -6.22 -5.50 -16.15
C GLU A 134 -4.98 -5.72 -15.27
N VAL A 135 -5.00 -5.21 -14.04
CA VAL A 135 -3.95 -5.42 -13.05
C VAL A 135 -3.87 -6.90 -12.70
N GLU A 136 -2.67 -7.46 -12.89
CA GLU A 136 -2.33 -8.85 -12.57
C GLU A 136 -1.41 -8.92 -11.35
N LEU A 137 -0.59 -7.89 -11.13
CA LEU A 137 0.36 -7.78 -10.02
C LEU A 137 0.37 -6.35 -9.45
N LEU A 138 0.38 -6.24 -8.12
CA LEU A 138 0.82 -5.05 -7.39
C LEU A 138 2.27 -5.29 -6.97
N ASN A 139 3.18 -4.41 -7.38
CA ASN A 139 4.58 -4.46 -7.00
C ASN A 139 4.94 -3.21 -6.22
N ILE A 140 5.40 -3.39 -4.99
CA ILE A 140 5.85 -2.32 -4.10
C ILE A 140 7.35 -2.51 -3.91
N THR A 141 8.12 -1.48 -4.19
CA THR A 141 9.58 -1.50 -4.00
C THR A 141 10.01 -0.35 -3.12
N ALA A 142 11.01 -0.58 -2.27
CA ALA A 142 11.51 0.41 -1.34
C ALA A 142 13.03 0.34 -1.23
N THR A 143 13.65 1.50 -1.08
CA THR A 143 15.08 1.66 -0.90
C THR A 143 15.36 2.58 0.26
N TRP A 144 16.24 2.14 1.16
CA TRP A 144 16.75 2.97 2.25
C TRP A 144 18.14 2.54 2.67
N THR A 145 18.82 3.39 3.43
CA THR A 145 20.08 3.06 4.10
C THR A 145 19.90 3.20 5.59
N ASN A 146 20.30 2.18 6.36
CA ASN A 146 20.15 2.22 7.81
C ASN A 146 21.13 3.25 8.41
N PRO A 147 20.66 4.19 9.26
CA PRO A 147 21.54 5.16 9.91
C PRO A 147 22.43 4.51 10.97
N LYS A 148 21.96 3.41 11.57
CA LYS A 148 22.66 2.58 12.56
C LYS A 148 22.31 1.11 12.32
N GLU A 149 22.96 0.21 13.06
CA GLU A 149 22.62 -1.21 13.03
C GLU A 149 21.22 -1.42 13.61
N LEU A 150 20.34 -2.04 12.83
CA LEU A 150 18.98 -2.40 13.23
C LEU A 150 19.04 -3.64 14.12
N ASN A 151 18.17 -3.70 15.11
CA ASN A 151 18.05 -4.89 15.96
C ASN A 151 17.26 -6.00 15.26
N GLY A 152 17.42 -7.23 15.76
CA GLY A 152 16.80 -8.43 15.18
C GLY A 152 15.27 -8.50 15.27
N ALA A 153 14.62 -7.54 15.93
CA ALA A 153 13.16 -7.43 15.99
C ALA A 153 12.59 -6.51 14.89
N THR A 154 13.44 -5.86 14.10
CA THR A 154 13.01 -4.89 13.08
C THR A 154 12.32 -5.57 11.90
N GLN A 155 11.14 -5.08 11.55
CA GLN A 155 10.28 -5.59 10.47
C GLN A 155 9.69 -4.43 9.67
N MET A 156 9.56 -4.63 8.36
CA MET A 156 8.75 -3.79 7.48
C MET A 156 7.32 -4.33 7.47
N HIS A 157 6.35 -3.52 7.85
CA HIS A 157 4.93 -3.84 7.73
C HIS A 157 4.36 -3.11 6.51
N ILE A 158 3.63 -3.84 5.69
CA ILE A 158 2.85 -3.28 4.58
C ILE A 158 1.38 -3.36 5.00
N PHE A 159 0.67 -2.26 4.83
CA PHE A 159 -0.79 -2.24 4.91
C PHE A 159 -1.34 -1.75 3.58
N ILE A 160 -2.36 -2.42 3.06
CA ILE A 160 -3.22 -1.88 2.02
C ILE A 160 -4.53 -1.49 2.68
N ILE A 161 -4.88 -0.22 2.58
CA ILE A 161 -6.08 0.34 3.20
C ILE A 161 -7.05 0.80 2.14
N GLU A 162 -8.35 0.61 2.39
CA GLU A 162 -9.41 1.27 1.63
C GLU A 162 -9.86 2.52 2.39
N THR A 163 -9.79 3.67 1.71
CA THR A 163 -10.01 4.99 2.33
C THR A 163 -11.43 5.17 2.86
N ASN A 164 -12.43 4.61 2.17
CA ASN A 164 -13.85 4.78 2.47
C ASN A 164 -14.60 3.46 2.19
N ALA A 165 -14.31 2.44 2.99
CA ALA A 165 -15.00 1.16 2.84
C ALA A 165 -16.46 1.27 3.30
N ILE A 166 -17.34 0.57 2.60
CA ILE A 166 -18.75 0.43 2.96
C ILE A 166 -19.06 -1.06 2.99
N ASP A 167 -19.59 -1.53 4.11
CA ASP A 167 -19.97 -2.94 4.24
C ASP A 167 -21.39 -3.22 3.69
N ASP A 168 -21.78 -4.49 3.60
CA ASP A 168 -23.08 -4.91 3.06
C ASP A 168 -24.29 -4.37 3.84
N MET A 169 -24.07 -3.83 5.05
CA MET A 169 -25.08 -3.20 5.89
C MET A 169 -25.12 -1.67 5.70
N GLY A 170 -24.27 -1.11 4.85
CA GLY A 170 -24.16 0.32 4.59
C GLY A 170 -23.40 1.08 5.68
N ARG A 171 -22.61 0.39 6.51
CA ARG A 171 -21.75 1.03 7.53
C ARG A 171 -20.45 1.48 6.86
N GLU A 172 -20.08 2.74 7.06
CA GLU A 172 -18.83 3.30 6.58
C GLU A 172 -17.69 3.00 7.56
N VAL A 173 -16.55 2.54 7.03
CA VAL A 173 -15.32 2.31 7.79
C VAL A 173 -14.17 2.99 7.03
N PRO A 174 -13.70 4.17 7.47
CA PRO A 174 -12.55 4.81 6.84
C PRO A 174 -11.27 4.04 7.16
N ASN A 175 -10.24 4.22 6.34
CA ASN A 175 -8.90 3.61 6.51
C ASN A 175 -8.98 2.12 6.92
N LEU A 176 -9.90 1.36 6.30
CA LEU A 176 -10.09 -0.06 6.59
C LEU A 176 -8.89 -0.81 6.05
N VAL A 177 -8.20 -1.57 6.90
CA VAL A 177 -7.14 -2.46 6.43
C VAL A 177 -7.76 -3.62 5.67
N ARG A 178 -7.37 -3.76 4.39
CA ARG A 178 -7.78 -4.84 3.49
C ARG A 178 -6.76 -5.96 3.45
N ASP A 179 -5.48 -5.63 3.54
CA ASP A 179 -4.38 -6.59 3.49
C ASP A 179 -3.24 -6.14 4.40
N TRP A 180 -2.59 -7.11 5.06
CA TRP A 180 -1.41 -6.87 5.87
C TRP A 180 -0.36 -7.96 5.72
N SER A 181 0.89 -7.54 5.54
CA SER A 181 2.04 -8.46 5.52
C SER A 181 3.26 -7.87 6.24
N PRO A 182 3.87 -8.58 7.19
CA PRO A 182 5.16 -8.23 7.76
C PRO A 182 6.32 -8.92 7.01
N SER A 183 7.44 -8.20 6.86
CA SER A 183 8.67 -8.68 6.22
C SER A 183 9.89 -8.41 7.10
N SER A 184 10.67 -9.45 7.39
CA SER A 184 11.94 -9.36 8.14
C SER A 184 13.18 -9.56 7.26
N SER A 185 13.01 -9.57 5.93
CA SER A 185 14.08 -9.83 4.95
C SER A 185 14.89 -8.55 4.70
N LEU A 186 15.56 -8.07 5.75
CA LEU A 186 16.28 -6.81 5.76
C LEU A 186 17.80 -7.02 5.91
N ASN A 187 18.57 -6.10 5.36
CA ASN A 187 19.95 -5.87 5.77
C ASN A 187 19.93 -5.06 7.06
N PHE A 188 20.44 -5.64 8.16
CA PHE A 188 20.45 -5.03 9.49
C PHE A 188 21.69 -4.16 9.76
N ALA A 189 22.74 -4.27 8.94
CA ALA A 189 24.02 -3.62 9.22
C ALA A 189 23.91 -2.08 9.20
N ALA A 190 24.70 -1.41 10.05
CA ALA A 190 24.86 0.04 10.00
C ALA A 190 25.39 0.50 8.63
N ASN A 191 24.79 1.54 8.05
CA ASN A 191 25.04 2.00 6.68
C ASN A 191 24.77 0.95 5.59
N GLY A 192 24.09 -0.15 5.92
CA GLY A 192 23.60 -1.10 4.96
C GLY A 192 22.46 -0.52 4.14
N THR A 193 22.55 -0.62 2.81
CA THR A 193 21.44 -0.28 1.91
C THR A 193 20.53 -1.50 1.73
N ASN A 194 19.24 -1.25 1.84
CA ASN A 194 18.16 -2.18 1.56
C ASN A 194 17.57 -1.86 0.18
N ASN A 195 17.39 -2.89 -0.64
CA ASN A 195 16.59 -2.83 -1.87
C ASN A 195 15.52 -3.90 -1.71
N TRP A 196 14.36 -3.47 -1.24
CA TRP A 196 13.29 -4.34 -0.80
C TRP A 196 12.16 -4.33 -1.82
N ASN A 197 11.46 -5.45 -1.96
CA ASN A 197 10.28 -5.57 -2.79
C ASN A 197 9.23 -6.50 -2.19
N GLU A 198 7.97 -6.22 -2.48
CA GLU A 198 6.83 -7.11 -2.29
C GLU A 198 6.03 -7.15 -3.59
N THR A 199 5.68 -8.35 -4.04
CA THR A 199 4.84 -8.54 -5.23
C THR A 199 3.61 -9.35 -4.86
N ILE A 200 2.44 -8.74 -4.98
CA ILE A 200 1.15 -9.30 -4.61
C ILE A 200 0.38 -9.63 -5.88
N THR A 201 -0.14 -10.85 -5.97
CA THR A 201 -0.90 -11.31 -7.15
C THR A 201 -2.34 -10.82 -7.09
N ARG A 202 -2.96 -10.72 -8.27
CA ARG A 202 -4.40 -10.43 -8.36
C ARG A 202 -5.26 -11.39 -7.53
N ASP A 203 -5.00 -12.69 -7.59
CA ASP A 203 -5.80 -13.67 -6.85
C ASP A 203 -5.76 -13.40 -5.33
N HIS A 204 -4.61 -12.95 -4.81
CA HIS A 204 -4.46 -12.54 -3.43
C HIS A 204 -5.23 -11.24 -3.14
N LEU A 205 -5.06 -10.21 -3.98
CA LEU A 205 -5.78 -8.94 -3.85
C LEU A 205 -7.30 -9.13 -3.85
N VAL A 206 -7.82 -9.94 -4.77
CA VAL A 206 -9.26 -10.27 -4.84
C VAL A 206 -9.71 -11.02 -3.58
N GLY A 207 -8.89 -11.93 -3.06
CA GLY A 207 -9.15 -12.61 -1.78
C GLY A 207 -9.23 -11.64 -0.59
N ALA A 208 -8.43 -10.58 -0.61
CA ALA A 208 -8.44 -9.49 0.36
C ALA A 208 -9.55 -8.45 0.12
N GLY A 209 -10.41 -8.65 -0.89
CA GLY A 209 -11.46 -7.70 -1.26
C GLY A 209 -10.92 -6.41 -1.91
N ILE A 210 -9.72 -6.46 -2.48
CA ILE A 210 -9.09 -5.36 -3.21
C ILE A 210 -9.32 -5.58 -4.71
N GLU A 211 -10.16 -4.73 -5.30
CA GLU A 211 -10.48 -4.75 -6.73
C GLU A 211 -9.80 -3.59 -7.44
N LEU A 212 -8.75 -3.89 -8.21
CA LEU A 212 -7.99 -2.89 -8.97
C LEU A 212 -8.38 -2.82 -10.45
N ASP A 213 -8.97 -3.86 -11.03
CA ASP A 213 -9.39 -3.95 -12.44
C ASP A 213 -8.41 -3.30 -13.43
N ASP A 214 -8.77 -2.18 -14.07
CA ASP A 214 -7.95 -1.43 -15.03
C ASP A 214 -7.21 -0.24 -14.38
N ALA A 215 -7.02 -0.27 -13.06
CA ALA A 215 -6.43 0.80 -12.26
C ALA A 215 -7.14 2.17 -12.31
N SER A 216 -8.35 2.28 -12.88
CA SER A 216 -9.07 3.56 -12.94
C SER A 216 -9.49 4.09 -11.56
N PHE A 217 -9.72 3.19 -10.60
CA PHE A 217 -10.17 3.50 -9.24
C PHE A 217 -9.20 2.99 -8.17
N ALA A 218 -7.93 2.81 -8.53
CA ALA A 218 -6.90 2.37 -7.60
C ALA A 218 -6.70 3.36 -6.45
N ASP A 219 -6.98 4.65 -6.66
CA ASP A 219 -6.94 5.74 -5.67
C ASP A 219 -7.90 5.57 -4.49
N LYS A 220 -8.85 4.62 -4.56
CA LYS A 220 -9.63 4.20 -3.39
C LYS A 220 -8.75 3.53 -2.32
N TYR A 221 -7.62 2.97 -2.74
CA TYR A 221 -6.69 2.29 -1.86
C TYR A 221 -5.42 3.10 -1.65
N GLU A 222 -4.87 2.98 -0.45
CA GLU A 222 -3.56 3.52 -0.09
C GLU A 222 -2.67 2.39 0.37
N VAL A 223 -1.37 2.56 0.17
CA VAL A 223 -0.35 1.67 0.69
C VAL A 223 0.39 2.39 1.79
N MET A 224 0.65 1.67 2.88
CA MET A 224 1.48 2.14 3.96
C MET A 224 2.66 1.21 4.19
N LEU A 225 3.84 1.80 4.29
CA LEU A 225 5.07 1.12 4.73
C LEU A 225 5.42 1.62 6.12
N ILE A 226 5.47 0.70 7.09
CA ILE A 226 5.80 1.02 8.48
C ILE A 226 6.98 0.17 8.92
N LEU A 227 8.11 0.81 9.21
CA LEU A 227 9.27 0.13 9.76
C LEU A 227 9.18 0.14 11.28
N ILE A 228 8.90 -1.01 11.89
CA ILE A 228 8.79 -1.17 13.34
C ILE A 228 9.98 -1.97 13.85
N GLY A 229 10.67 -1.47 14.86
CA GLY A 229 11.88 -2.11 15.39
C GLY A 229 12.69 -1.18 16.26
N GLY A 230 14.00 -1.36 16.28
CA GLY A 230 14.89 -0.47 17.01
C GLY A 230 16.33 -0.64 16.54
N PHE A 231 17.24 0.12 17.14
CA PHE A 231 18.67 -0.05 16.89
C PHE A 231 19.30 -1.02 17.89
N GLU A 232 20.40 -1.67 17.51
CA GLU A 232 21.03 -2.76 18.30
C GLU A 232 21.49 -2.30 19.70
N ASP A 233 21.78 -1.01 19.88
CA ASP A 233 22.17 -0.41 21.16
C ASP A 233 20.99 0.03 22.05
N GLU A 234 19.76 -0.16 21.58
CA GLU A 234 18.54 0.30 22.24
C GLU A 234 17.74 -0.89 22.81
N LYS A 235 17.07 -0.64 23.95
CA LYS A 235 16.28 -1.67 24.64
C LYS A 235 14.81 -1.69 24.23
N THR A 236 14.39 -0.72 23.44
CA THR A 236 13.00 -0.43 23.13
C THR A 236 12.82 -0.42 21.63
N ASN A 237 11.81 -1.15 21.19
CA ASN A 237 11.34 -1.06 19.83
C ASN A 237 10.29 0.07 19.73
N ARG A 238 10.16 0.67 18.55
CA ARG A 238 9.23 1.76 18.20
C ARG A 238 9.03 1.78 16.69
N VAL A 239 8.15 2.64 16.21
CA VAL A 239 8.07 2.98 14.79
C VAL A 239 9.28 3.84 14.42
N LEU A 240 10.07 3.38 13.45
CA LEU A 240 11.25 4.07 12.91
C LEU A 240 10.90 4.90 11.66
N SER A 241 9.85 4.52 10.94
CA SER A 241 9.39 5.22 9.74
C SER A 241 7.94 4.88 9.42
N ILE A 242 7.14 5.87 9.04
CA ILE A 242 5.83 5.69 8.40
C ILE A 242 5.88 6.40 7.04
N GLN A 243 5.49 5.67 6.00
CA GLN A 243 5.22 6.19 4.66
C GLN A 243 3.80 5.79 4.27
N ARG A 244 3.00 6.73 3.74
CA ARG A 244 1.61 6.49 3.36
C ARG A 244 1.31 7.24 2.07
N GLU A 245 0.88 6.53 1.03
CA GLU A 245 0.53 7.15 -0.26
C GLU A 245 -0.61 6.41 -0.96
N GLN A 246 -1.35 7.15 -1.78
CA GLN A 246 -2.40 6.61 -2.65
C GLN A 246 -1.81 5.74 -3.76
N MET A 247 -2.49 4.64 -4.10
CA MET A 247 -2.11 3.85 -5.26
C MET A 247 -2.28 4.68 -6.55
N PRO A 248 -1.36 4.55 -7.51
CA PRO A 248 -1.40 5.35 -8.72
C PRO A 248 -2.51 4.89 -9.65
N THR A 249 -3.30 5.82 -10.17
CA THR A 249 -4.33 5.50 -11.17
C THR A 249 -3.77 5.52 -12.59
N TYR A 250 -4.41 4.79 -13.49
CA TYR A 250 -4.03 4.74 -14.90
C TYR A 250 -3.84 6.14 -15.51
N TRP A 251 -4.76 7.08 -15.22
CA TRP A 251 -4.74 8.44 -15.78
C TRP A 251 -3.53 9.27 -15.36
N GLN A 252 -3.09 9.15 -14.10
CA GLN A 252 -1.91 9.86 -13.59
C GLN A 252 -0.64 9.44 -14.35
N SER A 253 -0.54 8.17 -14.72
CA SER A 253 0.58 7.62 -15.46
C SER A 253 0.58 8.05 -16.93
N VAL A 254 -0.60 8.15 -17.55
CA VAL A 254 -0.76 8.67 -18.93
C VAL A 254 -0.38 10.15 -19.02
N ASP A 255 -0.78 10.97 -18.04
CA ASP A 255 -0.45 12.40 -18.03
C ASP A 255 1.06 12.65 -17.89
N GLN A 256 1.77 11.86 -17.07
CA GLN A 256 3.24 11.94 -16.98
C GLN A 256 3.93 11.56 -18.30
N GLY A 257 3.42 10.54 -19.00
CA GLY A 257 3.92 10.15 -20.33
C GLY A 257 3.69 11.24 -21.40
N ALA A 258 2.52 11.88 -21.39
CA ALA A 258 2.18 12.95 -22.33
C ALA A 258 3.07 14.21 -22.13
N ILE A 259 3.43 14.53 -20.88
CA ILE A 259 4.33 15.65 -20.57
C ILE A 259 5.74 15.36 -21.10
N LEU A 260 6.24 14.13 -20.95
CA LEU A 260 7.57 13.75 -21.46
C LEU A 260 7.64 13.73 -23.00
N ASP A 261 6.60 13.24 -23.68
CA ASP A 261 6.53 13.26 -25.15
C ASP A 261 6.32 14.67 -25.72
N SER A 262 5.59 15.54 -25.02
CA SER A 262 5.42 16.94 -25.42
C SER A 262 6.73 17.74 -25.31
N CYS A 263 7.65 17.35 -24.42
CA CYS A 263 8.96 18.00 -24.29
C CYS A 263 9.96 17.56 -25.36
N HIS A 264 9.75 16.39 -26.00
CA HIS A 264 10.56 15.93 -27.13
C HIS A 264 10.02 16.34 -28.51
N SER A 265 8.79 16.85 -28.59
CA SER A 265 8.15 17.25 -29.86
C SER A 265 8.35 18.72 -30.27
N PHE A 266 8.93 19.59 -29.43
CA PHE A 266 9.17 20.99 -29.79
C PHE A 266 10.63 21.25 -30.24
N ALA A 267 11.10 20.47 -31.21
CA ALA A 267 12.23 20.84 -32.03
C ALA A 267 11.84 20.77 -33.52
N CYS A 268 11.84 21.94 -34.17
CA CYS A 268 11.63 22.20 -35.60
C CYS A 268 10.18 22.18 -36.15
N SER A 269 9.59 23.36 -36.31
CA SER A 269 9.63 24.04 -37.62
C SER A 269 8.96 25.43 -37.59
N ASN A 270 9.64 26.41 -38.17
CA ASN A 270 9.14 27.69 -38.72
C ASN A 270 8.20 28.56 -37.87
N CYS A 271 8.74 29.61 -37.25
CA CYS A 271 8.03 30.87 -37.06
C CYS A 271 8.84 32.01 -37.69
N PHE A 272 8.53 32.30 -38.95
CA PHE A 272 8.74 33.61 -39.55
C PHE A 272 7.43 34.40 -39.37
N ASP A 273 7.59 35.69 -39.10
CA ASP A 273 6.60 36.78 -39.09
C ASP A 273 5.77 37.07 -37.82
N ARG A 274 6.26 38.11 -37.11
CA ARG A 274 5.54 39.35 -36.71
C ARG A 274 4.02 39.26 -36.50
N LEU A 275 3.57 39.60 -35.29
CA LEU A 275 2.79 40.84 -35.00
C LEU A 275 2.40 40.96 -33.51
N HIS A 276 2.75 42.13 -32.97
CA HIS A 276 2.10 42.94 -31.94
C HIS A 276 1.62 42.33 -30.60
N CYS A 277 2.30 42.73 -29.53
CA CYS A 277 1.71 42.92 -28.21
C CYS A 277 0.93 44.25 -28.20
N ASP A 278 -0.31 44.24 -27.75
CA ASP A 278 -1.03 45.37 -27.14
C ASP A 278 -2.19 44.82 -26.29
N GLY A 279 -2.30 45.27 -25.04
CA GLY A 279 -3.44 45.05 -24.15
C GLY A 279 -3.10 44.49 -22.78
#